data_AF-A0A427N9J4-F1
#
_entry.id   AF-A0A427N9J4-F1
#
_cell.length_a   1.000
_cell.length_b   1.000
_cell.length_c   1.000
_cell.angle_alpha   90.00
_cell.angle_beta   90.00
_cell.angle_gamma   90.00
#
_symmetry.space_group_name_H-M   'P 1'
#
loop_
_entity.id
_entity.type
_entity.pdbx_description
1 polymer ?
#
loop_
_entity_poly.entity_id
_entity_poly.type
_entity_poly.pdbx_seq_one_letter_code
_entity_poly.pdbx_strand_id
1 'polypeptide(L)'
;MTSINTNNAAMAALQTLRGINQGLQTTQAHVSSGFRVGKASDNAAYWSIATTMRSDNKALSAVSDALGLGAAKVDTAYSAMSSAIDVVGDIKAKLVAATENGVDKAKVQEEIGQLQQQLLSVAQSASFSGENWVAGASGTKNVVASFVRDGSNAVSVVMTDYVLSNGSMGNVLFGMSGGAVETSTGILGTSNGTVGSVFSMNITTFTLGQIQTALTNVESALKSMTSAGAALGSISKRIELQEDFVNALSDSIDSGVGRLVDANMEEESSKLSALQTQQQLAVQSLSIANSSSQTILTLFRG
;
A
#
# COMPACT_ATOMS: atom_id res chain seq x y z
N MET A 1 67.61 14.07 -24.34
CA MET A 1 68.69 13.46 -23.53
C MET A 1 68.10 12.32 -22.71
N THR A 2 68.41 11.08 -23.06
CA THR A 2 68.07 9.89 -22.28
C THR A 2 69.16 9.68 -21.23
N SER A 3 68.83 9.91 -19.96
CA SER A 3 69.73 9.65 -18.84
C SER A 3 69.68 8.17 -18.48
N ILE A 4 70.83 7.55 -18.21
CA ILE A 4 70.93 6.14 -17.77
C ILE A 4 70.18 5.92 -16.43
N ASN A 5 70.08 6.95 -15.60
CA ASN A 5 69.45 6.87 -14.28
C ASN A 5 67.95 7.22 -14.30
N THR A 6 67.45 7.82 -15.37
CA THR A 6 66.06 8.31 -15.45
C THR A 6 65.47 8.09 -16.84
N ASN A 7 64.58 7.10 -16.95
CA ASN A 7 63.82 6.82 -18.16
C ASN A 7 62.55 7.70 -18.21
N ASN A 8 62.67 8.87 -18.82
CA ASN A 8 61.57 9.82 -18.93
C ASN A 8 60.39 9.29 -19.76
N ALA A 9 60.65 8.44 -20.76
CA ALA A 9 59.61 7.82 -21.58
C ALA A 9 58.79 6.78 -20.79
N ALA A 10 59.45 5.95 -19.98
CA ALA A 10 58.75 5.01 -19.09
C ALA A 10 58.01 5.73 -17.95
N MET A 11 58.55 6.82 -17.41
CA MET A 11 57.82 7.62 -16.40
C MET A 11 56.55 8.26 -16.97
N ALA A 12 56.61 8.80 -18.19
CA ALA A 12 55.44 9.33 -18.89
C ALA A 12 54.40 8.23 -19.19
N ALA A 13 54.84 7.06 -19.69
CA ALA A 13 53.96 5.91 -19.95
C ALA A 13 53.34 5.34 -18.65
N LEU A 14 54.06 5.40 -17.53
CA LEU A 14 53.55 4.95 -16.23
C LEU A 14 52.53 5.95 -15.66
N GLN A 15 52.71 7.25 -15.89
CA GLN A 15 51.73 8.27 -15.51
C GLN A 15 50.43 8.12 -16.30
N THR A 16 50.50 7.85 -17.60
CA THR A 16 49.31 7.56 -18.42
C THR A 16 48.64 6.26 -17.99
N LEU A 17 49.40 5.20 -17.72
CA LEU A 17 48.87 3.93 -17.21
C LEU A 17 48.17 4.09 -15.85
N ARG A 18 48.70 4.92 -14.93
CA ARG A 18 48.04 5.23 -13.66
C ARG A 18 46.72 5.98 -13.88
N GLY A 19 46.67 6.92 -14.82
CA GLY A 19 45.44 7.61 -15.21
C GLY A 19 44.38 6.67 -15.78
N ILE A 20 44.78 5.78 -16.70
CA ILE A 20 43.90 4.75 -17.27
C ILE A 20 43.37 3.81 -16.19
N ASN A 21 44.23 3.35 -15.27
CA ASN A 21 43.81 2.48 -14.17
C ASN A 21 42.83 3.16 -13.22
N GLN A 22 43.03 4.45 -12.89
CA GLN A 22 42.06 5.21 -12.10
C GLN A 22 40.71 5.33 -12.83
N GLY A 23 40.73 5.66 -14.13
CA GLY A 23 39.52 5.71 -14.94
C GLY A 23 38.79 4.36 -15.02
N LEU A 24 39.53 3.28 -15.19
CA LEU A 24 38.99 1.90 -15.24
C LEU A 24 38.37 1.51 -13.90
N GLN A 25 39.01 1.84 -12.79
CA GLN A 25 38.47 1.56 -11.45
C GLN A 25 37.16 2.32 -11.19
N THR A 26 37.08 3.60 -11.61
CA THR A 26 35.87 4.42 -11.48
C THR A 26 34.74 3.90 -12.36
N THR A 27 34.99 3.67 -13.65
CA THR A 27 33.97 3.12 -14.57
C THR A 27 33.53 1.73 -14.14
N GLN A 28 34.44 0.87 -13.65
CA GLN A 28 34.06 -0.43 -13.10
C GLN A 28 33.19 -0.30 -11.84
N ALA A 29 33.43 0.69 -10.99
CA ALA A 29 32.56 0.99 -9.86
C ALA A 29 31.18 1.50 -10.30
N HIS A 30 31.09 2.33 -11.34
CA HIS A 30 29.80 2.77 -11.90
C HIS A 30 29.03 1.61 -12.54
N VAL A 31 29.68 0.79 -13.36
CA VAL A 31 29.06 -0.41 -13.98
C VAL A 31 28.62 -1.42 -12.92
N SER A 32 29.41 -1.62 -11.85
CA SER A 32 29.06 -2.57 -10.80
C SER A 32 27.96 -2.07 -9.87
N SER A 33 27.87 -0.75 -9.62
CA SER A 33 26.89 -0.18 -8.71
C SER A 33 25.63 0.33 -9.41
N GLY A 34 25.68 0.54 -10.73
CA GLY A 34 24.64 1.22 -11.50
C GLY A 34 24.55 2.73 -11.24
N PHE A 35 25.36 3.28 -10.32
CA PHE A 35 25.26 4.68 -9.89
C PHE A 35 26.48 5.48 -10.34
N ARG A 36 26.22 6.64 -10.95
CA ARG A 36 27.21 7.71 -11.17
C ARG A 36 27.59 8.39 -9.86
N VAL A 37 26.65 8.51 -8.91
CA VAL A 37 26.89 9.12 -7.58
C VAL A 37 26.50 8.14 -6.46
N GLY A 38 27.37 7.18 -6.17
CA GLY A 38 27.07 6.12 -5.20
C GLY A 38 27.31 6.54 -3.75
N LYS A 39 28.28 7.42 -3.50
CA LYS A 39 28.72 7.83 -2.16
C LYS A 39 28.67 9.35 -2.00
N ALA A 40 28.59 9.82 -0.76
CA ALA A 40 28.62 11.25 -0.43
C ALA A 40 29.92 11.95 -0.91
N SER A 41 31.02 11.20 -1.03
CA SER A 41 32.30 11.69 -1.57
C SER A 41 32.22 12.05 -3.06
N ASP A 42 31.31 11.42 -3.81
CA ASP A 42 31.24 11.58 -5.27
C ASP A 42 30.51 12.89 -5.61
N ASN A 43 29.40 13.15 -4.92
CA ASN A 43 28.71 14.43 -4.92
C ASN A 43 27.74 14.52 -3.73
N ALA A 44 28.10 15.26 -2.68
CA ALA A 44 27.32 15.33 -1.46
C ALA A 44 25.89 15.87 -1.66
N ALA A 45 25.71 16.85 -2.56
CA ALA A 45 24.41 17.47 -2.78
C ALA A 45 23.41 16.50 -3.46
N TYR A 46 23.80 15.90 -4.59
CA TYR A 46 22.95 14.93 -5.29
C TYR A 46 22.74 13.66 -4.47
N TRP A 47 23.77 13.20 -3.77
CA TRP A 47 23.66 12.03 -2.91
C TRP A 47 22.69 12.24 -1.75
N SER A 48 22.72 13.41 -1.08
CA SER A 48 21.81 13.71 0.03
C SER A 48 20.34 13.82 -0.41
N ILE A 49 20.08 14.47 -1.55
CA ILE A 49 18.73 14.59 -2.11
C ILE A 49 18.21 13.20 -2.49
N ALA A 50 19.00 12.43 -3.24
CA ALA A 50 18.63 11.09 -3.67
C ALA A 50 18.42 10.12 -2.49
N THR A 51 19.23 10.23 -1.43
CA THR A 51 19.06 9.40 -0.22
C THR A 51 17.76 9.73 0.50
N THR A 52 17.41 11.01 0.60
CA THR A 52 16.14 11.45 1.20
C THR A 52 14.95 10.98 0.36
N MET A 53 15.01 11.16 -0.97
CA MET A 53 13.96 10.72 -1.88
C MET A 53 13.79 9.19 -1.91
N ARG A 54 14.88 8.41 -1.85
CA ARG A 54 14.81 6.94 -1.69
C ARG A 54 14.20 6.53 -0.35
N SER A 55 14.49 7.28 0.72
CA SER A 55 13.86 7.05 2.03
C SER A 55 12.36 7.33 1.98
N ASP A 56 11.96 8.42 1.31
CA ASP A 56 10.56 8.78 1.15
C ASP A 56 9.84 7.75 0.27
N ASN A 57 10.49 7.22 -0.77
CA ASN A 57 9.91 6.14 -1.56
C ASN A 57 9.69 4.85 -0.73
N LYS A 58 10.65 4.47 0.12
CA LYS A 58 10.42 3.35 1.06
C LYS A 58 9.23 3.58 1.98
N ALA A 59 9.00 4.83 2.40
CA ALA A 59 7.84 5.16 3.21
C ALA A 59 6.54 5.10 2.39
N LEU A 60 6.55 5.55 1.13
CA LEU A 60 5.43 5.41 0.20
C LEU A 60 5.08 3.94 -0.09
N SER A 61 6.08 3.07 -0.23
CA SER A 61 5.87 1.62 -0.35
C SER A 61 5.18 1.05 0.89
N ALA A 62 5.59 1.44 2.10
CA ALA A 62 4.91 1.03 3.32
C ALA A 62 3.47 1.59 3.43
N VAL A 63 3.22 2.79 2.87
CA VAL A 63 1.86 3.34 2.75
C VAL A 63 1.02 2.57 1.74
N SER A 64 1.60 2.12 0.62
CA SER A 64 0.91 1.26 -0.36
C SER A 64 0.49 -0.07 0.28
N ASP A 65 1.38 -0.73 1.03
CA ASP A 65 1.04 -1.94 1.80
C ASP A 65 -0.09 -1.69 2.81
N ALA A 66 -0.05 -0.55 3.51
CA ALA A 66 -1.06 -0.16 4.47
C ALA A 66 -2.41 0.20 3.82
N LEU A 67 -2.41 0.80 2.62
CA LEU A 67 -3.59 1.05 1.79
C LEU A 67 -4.22 -0.27 1.34
N GLY A 68 -3.41 -1.24 0.89
CA GLY A 68 -3.89 -2.59 0.54
C GLY A 68 -4.53 -3.33 1.72
N LEU A 69 -3.92 -3.24 2.91
CA LEU A 69 -4.53 -3.76 4.15
C LEU A 69 -5.85 -3.03 4.49
N GLY A 70 -5.89 -1.71 4.24
CA GLY A 70 -7.07 -0.87 4.37
C GLY A 70 -8.20 -1.25 3.43
N ALA A 71 -7.90 -1.47 2.15
CA ALA A 71 -8.83 -1.94 1.14
C ALA A 71 -9.46 -3.26 1.59
N ALA A 72 -8.63 -4.24 1.97
CA ALA A 72 -9.12 -5.54 2.43
C ALA A 72 -10.08 -5.44 3.65
N LYS A 73 -9.82 -4.51 4.59
CA LYS A 73 -10.73 -4.25 5.72
C LYS A 73 -12.08 -3.69 5.24
N VAL A 74 -12.05 -2.69 4.37
CA VAL A 74 -13.25 -2.02 3.87
C VAL A 74 -14.07 -2.95 2.97
N ASP A 75 -13.41 -3.74 2.14
CA ASP A 75 -14.06 -4.70 1.24
C ASP A 75 -14.71 -5.84 2.02
N THR A 76 -14.04 -6.37 3.06
CA THR A 76 -14.65 -7.36 3.98
C THR A 76 -15.92 -6.80 4.62
N ALA A 77 -15.86 -5.54 5.07
CA ALA A 77 -17.02 -4.86 5.65
C ALA A 77 -18.15 -4.65 4.62
N TYR A 78 -17.80 -4.27 3.38
CA TYR A 78 -18.74 -4.07 2.29
C TYR A 78 -19.43 -5.39 1.89
N SER A 79 -18.67 -6.48 1.73
CA SER A 79 -19.23 -7.80 1.41
C SER A 79 -20.18 -8.30 2.50
N ALA A 80 -19.82 -8.12 3.77
CA ALA A 80 -20.70 -8.47 4.89
C ALA A 80 -21.96 -7.59 4.92
N MET A 81 -21.85 -6.29 4.66
CA MET A 81 -22.99 -5.38 4.55
C MET A 81 -23.92 -5.80 3.40
N SER A 82 -23.37 -6.12 2.23
CA SER A 82 -24.14 -6.58 1.07
C SER A 82 -24.89 -7.87 1.36
N SER A 83 -24.22 -8.88 1.94
CA SER A 83 -24.87 -10.14 2.32
C SER A 83 -25.96 -9.91 3.37
N ALA A 84 -25.75 -9.01 4.32
CA ALA A 84 -26.77 -8.66 5.31
C ALA A 84 -27.98 -7.97 4.67
N ILE A 85 -27.79 -7.11 3.66
CA ILE A 85 -28.87 -6.46 2.91
C ILE A 85 -29.77 -7.52 2.26
N ASP A 86 -29.18 -8.53 1.63
CA ASP A 86 -29.93 -9.62 0.97
C ASP A 86 -30.77 -10.41 1.98
N VAL A 87 -30.17 -10.80 3.12
CA VAL A 87 -30.88 -11.54 4.19
C VAL A 87 -32.00 -10.71 4.82
N VAL A 88 -31.80 -9.39 5.01
CA VAL A 88 -32.88 -8.50 5.48
C VAL A 88 -33.99 -8.36 4.42
N GLY A 89 -33.64 -8.40 3.13
CA GLY A 89 -34.59 -8.49 2.02
C GLY A 89 -35.47 -9.75 2.10
N ASP A 90 -34.88 -10.90 2.41
CA ASP A 90 -35.61 -12.14 2.63
C ASP A 90 -36.53 -12.05 3.85
N ILE A 91 -36.07 -11.45 4.97
CA ILE A 91 -36.91 -11.20 6.15
C ILE A 91 -38.12 -10.34 5.77
N LYS A 92 -37.93 -9.29 4.95
CA LYS A 92 -39.03 -8.46 4.44
C LYS A 92 -40.03 -9.29 3.64
N ALA A 93 -39.57 -10.17 2.75
CA ALA A 93 -40.44 -11.05 1.97
C ALA A 93 -41.25 -12.01 2.87
N LYS A 94 -40.62 -12.58 3.90
CA LYS A 94 -41.29 -13.43 4.89
C LYS A 94 -42.32 -12.66 5.72
N LEU A 95 -42.02 -11.42 6.10
CA LEU A 95 -42.98 -10.55 6.80
C LEU A 95 -44.19 -10.20 5.93
N VAL A 96 -43.99 -9.97 4.62
CA VAL A 96 -45.11 -9.77 3.68
C VAL A 96 -45.97 -11.04 3.60
N ALA A 97 -45.36 -12.22 3.46
CA ALA A 97 -46.10 -13.49 3.45
C ALA A 97 -46.92 -13.70 4.74
N ALA A 98 -46.40 -13.27 5.90
CA ALA A 98 -47.11 -13.33 7.18
C ALA A 98 -48.34 -12.40 7.29
N THR A 99 -48.57 -11.49 6.33
CA THR A 99 -49.77 -10.63 6.28
C THR A 99 -50.99 -11.33 5.68
N GLU A 100 -50.81 -12.43 4.95
CA GLU A 100 -51.92 -13.15 4.34
C GLU A 100 -52.75 -13.89 5.39
N ASN A 101 -54.07 -13.88 5.21
CA ASN A 101 -54.99 -14.54 6.13
C ASN A 101 -54.93 -16.06 5.95
N GLY A 102 -54.71 -16.79 7.04
CA GLY A 102 -54.57 -18.26 7.03
C GLY A 102 -53.12 -18.77 7.03
N VAL A 103 -52.11 -17.88 7.03
CA VAL A 103 -50.70 -18.28 7.16
C VAL A 103 -50.36 -18.64 8.61
N ASP A 104 -49.62 -19.74 8.77
CA ASP A 104 -49.08 -20.18 10.05
C ASP A 104 -47.86 -19.32 10.44
N LYS A 105 -48.12 -18.30 11.27
CA LYS A 105 -47.09 -17.35 11.74
C LYS A 105 -45.99 -18.01 12.57
N ALA A 106 -46.23 -19.19 13.16
CA ALA A 106 -45.20 -19.91 13.90
C ALA A 106 -44.13 -20.46 12.96
N LYS A 107 -44.53 -21.06 11.83
CA LYS A 107 -43.59 -21.57 10.82
C LYS A 107 -42.83 -20.45 10.12
N VAL A 108 -43.49 -19.34 9.80
CA VAL A 108 -42.80 -18.17 9.23
C VAL A 108 -41.82 -17.57 10.24
N GLN A 109 -42.15 -17.56 11.54
CA GLN A 109 -41.21 -17.13 12.58
C GLN A 109 -39.98 -18.04 12.68
N GLU A 110 -40.12 -19.36 12.49
CA GLU A 110 -38.95 -20.27 12.47
C GLU A 110 -37.99 -19.91 11.34
N GLU A 111 -38.50 -19.63 10.14
CA GLU A 111 -37.69 -19.18 9.00
C GLU A 111 -37.04 -17.82 9.27
N ILE A 112 -37.80 -16.85 9.81
CA ILE A 112 -37.26 -15.54 10.20
C ILE A 112 -36.17 -15.70 11.26
N GLY A 113 -36.34 -16.61 12.22
CA GLY A 113 -35.34 -16.90 13.25
C GLY A 113 -34.04 -17.45 12.68
N GLN A 114 -34.09 -18.27 11.62
CA GLN A 114 -32.90 -18.74 10.91
C GLN A 114 -32.20 -17.58 10.17
N LEU A 115 -32.96 -16.71 9.50
CA LEU A 115 -32.41 -15.53 8.82
C LEU A 115 -31.78 -14.53 9.82
N GLN A 116 -32.39 -14.35 11.00
CA GLN A 116 -31.84 -13.53 12.09
C GLN A 116 -30.51 -14.11 12.60
N GLN A 117 -30.41 -15.43 12.78
CA GLN A 117 -29.15 -16.09 13.15
C GLN A 117 -28.09 -15.97 12.06
N GLN A 118 -28.49 -16.07 10.79
CA GLN A 118 -27.59 -15.85 9.66
C GLN A 118 -27.03 -14.42 9.66
N LEU A 119 -27.84 -13.40 9.95
CA LEU A 119 -27.38 -12.01 10.09
C LEU A 119 -26.34 -11.85 11.20
N LEU A 120 -26.56 -12.50 12.35
CA LEU A 120 -25.58 -12.50 13.43
C LEU A 120 -24.27 -13.18 13.01
N SER A 121 -24.36 -14.31 12.30
CA SER A 121 -23.19 -15.03 11.78
C SER A 121 -22.40 -14.20 10.77
N VAL A 122 -23.07 -13.54 9.82
CA VAL A 122 -22.45 -12.62 8.84
C VAL A 122 -21.76 -11.47 9.57
N ALA A 123 -22.45 -10.86 10.54
CA ALA A 123 -21.89 -9.78 11.33
C ALA A 123 -20.67 -10.22 12.13
N GLN A 124 -20.68 -11.40 12.77
CA GLN A 124 -19.53 -11.93 13.52
C GLN A 124 -18.35 -12.32 12.63
N SER A 125 -18.64 -12.87 11.45
CA SER A 125 -17.63 -13.34 10.50
C SER A 125 -16.95 -12.19 9.73
N ALA A 126 -17.54 -10.99 9.72
CA ALA A 126 -17.00 -9.79 9.06
C ALA A 126 -15.74 -9.19 9.74
N SER A 127 -15.00 -9.98 10.52
CA SER A 127 -13.78 -9.53 11.18
C SER A 127 -12.57 -9.67 10.26
N PHE A 128 -11.78 -8.61 10.13
CA PHE A 128 -10.49 -8.62 9.44
C PHE A 128 -9.39 -8.12 10.39
N SER A 129 -8.35 -8.93 10.60
CA SER A 129 -7.25 -8.60 11.52
C SER A 129 -7.71 -8.28 12.96
N GLY A 130 -8.78 -8.94 13.43
CA GLY A 130 -9.34 -8.74 14.77
C GLY A 130 -10.22 -7.50 14.92
N GLU A 131 -10.43 -6.72 13.85
CA GLU A 131 -11.36 -5.60 13.83
C GLU A 131 -12.61 -5.93 13.02
N ASN A 132 -13.75 -5.44 13.48
CA ASN A 132 -15.02 -5.58 12.77
C ASN A 132 -15.63 -4.19 12.57
N TRP A 133 -15.88 -3.85 11.32
CA TRP A 133 -16.38 -2.54 10.90
C TRP A 133 -17.90 -2.52 10.72
N VAL A 134 -18.51 -3.71 10.78
CA VAL A 134 -19.94 -3.95 10.57
C VAL A 134 -20.64 -4.27 11.90
N ALA A 135 -19.90 -4.79 12.87
CA ALA A 135 -20.33 -4.93 14.27
C ALA A 135 -19.28 -4.30 15.20
N GLY A 136 -19.60 -3.17 15.82
CA GLY A 136 -18.62 -2.40 16.60
C GLY A 136 -19.25 -1.37 17.52
N ALA A 137 -18.53 -1.02 18.59
CA ALA A 137 -18.87 0.13 19.43
C ALA A 137 -18.66 1.43 18.63
N SER A 138 -19.40 2.48 19.01
CA SER A 138 -19.19 3.81 18.41
C SER A 138 -17.75 4.27 18.59
N GLY A 139 -17.11 4.66 17.50
CA GLY A 139 -15.69 5.03 17.49
C GLY A 139 -15.15 5.25 16.08
N THR A 140 -14.07 6.02 15.96
CA THR A 140 -13.42 6.24 14.67
C THR A 140 -12.48 5.08 14.35
N LYS A 141 -12.68 4.48 13.18
CA LYS A 141 -11.72 3.56 12.56
C LYS A 141 -10.97 4.31 11.47
N ASN A 142 -9.68 4.04 11.34
CA ASN A 142 -8.81 4.81 10.47
C ASN A 142 -8.11 3.88 9.49
N VAL A 143 -8.02 4.31 8.23
CA VAL A 143 -7.16 3.70 7.21
C VAL A 143 -6.03 4.67 6.90
N VAL A 144 -4.82 4.16 6.69
CA VAL A 144 -3.72 4.98 6.16
C VAL A 144 -4.12 5.51 4.79
N ALA A 145 -4.00 6.83 4.59
CA ALA A 145 -4.33 7.47 3.32
C ALA A 145 -3.06 7.93 2.58
N SER A 146 -2.12 8.61 3.24
CA SER A 146 -0.96 9.14 2.52
C SER A 146 0.24 9.38 3.43
N PHE A 147 1.43 9.40 2.83
CA PHE A 147 2.66 9.89 3.45
C PHE A 147 2.94 11.30 2.93
N VAL A 148 3.13 12.26 3.83
CA VAL A 148 3.47 13.64 3.47
C VAL A 148 4.67 14.09 4.25
N ARG A 149 5.66 14.63 3.54
CA ARG A 149 6.76 15.43 4.09
C ARG A 149 6.42 16.90 3.88
N ASP A 150 6.31 17.68 4.95
CA ASP A 150 5.99 19.10 4.88
C ASP A 150 7.22 19.95 4.53
N GLY A 151 6.99 21.24 4.23
CA GLY A 151 8.06 22.20 3.92
C GLY A 151 8.99 22.54 5.11
N SER A 152 8.68 22.05 6.31
CA SER A 152 9.51 22.16 7.52
C SER A 152 10.27 20.85 7.82
N ASN A 153 10.32 19.92 6.85
CA ASN A 153 10.94 18.60 6.98
C ASN A 153 10.27 17.65 7.99
N ALA A 154 9.07 17.97 8.49
CA ALA A 154 8.29 17.05 9.30
C ALA A 154 7.60 16.02 8.40
N VAL A 155 7.54 14.78 8.89
CA VAL A 155 6.98 13.64 8.17
C VAL A 155 5.74 13.18 8.91
N SER A 156 4.63 12.98 8.19
CA SER A 156 3.37 12.54 8.78
C SER A 156 2.63 11.56 7.86
N VAL A 157 1.83 10.70 8.49
CA VAL A 157 0.89 9.81 7.79
C VAL A 157 -0.51 10.39 7.96
N VAL A 158 -1.15 10.73 6.84
CA VAL A 158 -2.53 11.19 6.81
C VAL A 158 -3.42 9.95 6.86
N MET A 159 -4.44 9.98 7.72
CA MET A 159 -5.40 8.90 7.86
C MET A 159 -6.76 9.32 7.29
N THR A 160 -7.49 8.34 6.76
CA THR A 160 -8.89 8.44 6.38
C THR A 160 -9.73 7.90 7.51
N ASP A 161 -10.66 8.70 8.00
CA ASP A 161 -11.51 8.37 9.14
C ASP A 161 -12.86 7.81 8.69
N TYR A 162 -13.28 6.74 9.35
CA TYR A 162 -14.62 6.17 9.27
C TYR A 162 -15.22 6.11 10.68
N VAL A 163 -16.22 6.95 10.95
CA VAL A 163 -16.85 7.03 12.27
C VAL A 163 -17.94 5.98 12.37
N LEU A 164 -17.77 4.98 13.23
CA LEU A 164 -18.82 4.02 13.57
C LEU A 164 -19.82 4.68 14.51
N SER A 165 -21.10 4.52 14.21
CA SER A 165 -22.23 4.95 15.01
C SER A 165 -23.14 3.75 15.23
N ASN A 166 -23.35 3.38 16.49
CA ASN A 166 -24.21 2.27 16.91
C ASN A 166 -25.69 2.65 17.09
N GLY A 167 -26.11 3.84 16.65
CA GLY A 167 -27.50 4.27 16.70
C GLY A 167 -28.41 3.53 15.70
N SER A 168 -29.74 3.69 15.85
CA SER A 168 -30.74 3.09 14.95
C SER A 168 -30.63 3.52 13.49
N MET A 169 -30.02 4.68 13.22
CA MET A 169 -29.69 5.20 11.88
C MET A 169 -28.17 5.29 11.67
N GLY A 170 -27.42 4.48 12.42
CA GLY A 170 -25.97 4.41 12.33
C GLY A 170 -25.50 3.69 11.08
N ASN A 171 -24.27 3.18 11.14
CA ASN A 171 -23.62 2.49 10.02
C ASN A 171 -23.13 1.07 10.37
N VAL A 172 -23.39 0.61 11.59
CA VAL A 172 -23.10 -0.76 12.03
C VAL A 172 -24.39 -1.59 12.11
N LEU A 173 -24.32 -2.86 11.71
CA LEU A 173 -25.44 -3.80 11.81
C LEU A 173 -25.82 -4.06 13.26
N PHE A 174 -24.81 -4.28 14.10
CA PHE A 174 -24.93 -4.53 15.54
C PHE A 174 -23.89 -3.71 16.31
N GLY A 175 -24.16 -3.37 17.56
CA GLY A 175 -23.13 -2.81 18.44
C GLY A 175 -22.19 -3.89 18.98
N MET A 176 -21.21 -3.46 19.78
CA MET A 176 -20.29 -4.35 20.48
C MET A 176 -20.13 -3.88 21.92
N SER A 177 -20.25 -4.80 22.88
CA SER A 177 -20.01 -4.55 24.29
C SER A 177 -19.15 -5.68 24.86
N GLY A 178 -18.03 -5.35 25.51
CA GLY A 178 -17.12 -6.35 26.09
C GLY A 178 -16.46 -7.31 25.09
N GLY A 179 -16.37 -6.96 23.80
CA GLY A 179 -15.76 -7.81 22.77
C GLY A 179 -16.70 -8.85 22.14
N ALA A 180 -17.98 -8.83 22.50
CA ALA A 180 -19.03 -9.62 21.87
C ALA A 180 -20.02 -8.71 21.12
N VAL A 181 -20.60 -9.24 20.04
CA VAL A 181 -21.66 -8.57 19.29
C VAL A 181 -22.88 -8.39 20.18
N GLU A 182 -23.29 -7.14 20.40
CA GLU A 182 -24.46 -6.80 21.17
C GLU A 182 -25.68 -6.69 20.24
N THR A 183 -26.67 -7.57 20.45
CA THR A 183 -27.86 -7.67 19.60
C THR A 183 -28.94 -6.62 19.92
N SER A 184 -28.70 -5.75 20.91
CA SER A 184 -29.63 -4.71 21.36
C SER A 184 -29.33 -3.31 20.79
N THR A 185 -28.23 -3.15 20.07
CA THR A 185 -27.75 -1.87 19.52
C THR A 185 -27.36 -2.05 18.05
N GLY A 186 -27.23 -0.95 17.29
CA GLY A 186 -27.01 -0.98 15.84
C GLY A 186 -28.30 -0.96 15.01
N ILE A 187 -28.16 -0.92 13.68
CA ILE A 187 -29.28 -0.80 12.73
C ILE A 187 -30.31 -1.93 12.91
N LEU A 188 -29.83 -3.15 13.20
CA LEU A 188 -30.67 -4.34 13.32
C LEU A 188 -31.06 -4.68 14.77
N GLY A 189 -30.29 -4.18 15.74
CA GLY A 189 -30.46 -4.50 17.15
C GLY A 189 -31.29 -3.48 17.95
N THR A 190 -31.38 -2.23 17.49
CA THR A 190 -32.11 -1.19 18.22
C THR A 190 -33.61 -1.44 18.20
N SER A 191 -34.24 -1.50 19.38
CA SER A 191 -35.68 -1.75 19.51
C SER A 191 -36.50 -0.49 19.18
N ASN A 192 -37.39 -0.58 18.19
CA ASN A 192 -38.34 0.50 17.83
C ASN A 192 -39.72 0.23 18.45
N GLY A 193 -39.80 0.34 19.78
CA GLY A 193 -41.05 0.24 20.53
C GLY A 193 -41.65 -1.17 20.60
N THR A 194 -42.97 -1.30 20.46
CA THR A 194 -43.76 -2.51 20.74
C THR A 194 -43.48 -3.70 19.79
N VAL A 195 -42.79 -3.45 18.67
CA VAL A 195 -42.53 -4.46 17.61
C VAL A 195 -41.10 -5.04 17.71
N GLY A 196 -40.30 -4.56 18.67
CA GLY A 196 -38.92 -5.01 18.88
C GLY A 196 -37.94 -4.48 17.83
N SER A 197 -36.79 -5.14 17.72
CA SER A 197 -35.77 -4.88 16.69
C SER A 197 -35.87 -5.88 15.54
N VAL A 198 -35.26 -5.58 14.38
CA VAL A 198 -35.24 -6.51 13.23
C VAL A 198 -34.67 -7.88 13.62
N PHE A 199 -33.73 -7.92 14.57
CA PHE A 199 -33.16 -9.15 15.12
C PHE A 199 -34.01 -9.84 16.20
N SER A 200 -34.73 -9.10 17.05
CA SER A 200 -35.50 -9.67 18.17
C SER A 200 -37.00 -9.83 17.89
N MET A 201 -37.43 -9.50 16.67
CA MET A 201 -38.82 -9.53 16.27
C MET A 201 -39.42 -10.93 16.38
N ASN A 202 -40.60 -11.02 17.00
CA ASN A 202 -41.39 -12.24 17.10
C ASN A 202 -42.80 -12.01 16.55
N ILE A 203 -43.10 -12.59 15.37
CA ILE A 203 -44.37 -12.37 14.66
C ILE A 203 -45.53 -13.24 15.16
N THR A 204 -45.28 -14.21 16.06
CA THR A 204 -46.30 -15.20 16.46
C THR A 204 -47.53 -14.57 17.10
N THR A 205 -47.36 -13.47 17.84
CA THR A 205 -48.44 -12.73 18.51
C THR A 205 -48.78 -11.41 17.83
N PHE A 206 -48.21 -11.11 16.65
CA PHE A 206 -48.40 -9.81 16.01
C PHE A 206 -49.75 -9.69 15.30
N THR A 207 -50.39 -8.54 15.54
CA THR A 207 -51.54 -8.06 14.77
C THR A 207 -51.10 -7.51 13.41
N LEU A 208 -52.04 -7.35 12.47
CA LEU A 208 -51.75 -6.83 11.12
C LEU A 208 -51.05 -5.46 11.17
N GLY A 209 -51.46 -4.58 12.10
CA GLY A 209 -50.83 -3.28 12.30
C GLY A 209 -49.38 -3.38 12.80
N GLN A 210 -49.08 -4.35 13.68
CA GLN A 210 -47.71 -4.58 14.15
C GLN A 210 -46.81 -5.15 13.05
N ILE A 211 -47.34 -6.00 12.16
CA ILE A 211 -46.59 -6.49 10.99
C ILE A 211 -46.30 -5.32 10.03
N GLN A 212 -47.23 -4.39 9.83
CA GLN A 212 -46.98 -3.21 9.01
C GLN A 212 -45.89 -2.30 9.59
N THR A 213 -45.88 -2.08 10.91
CA THR A 213 -44.80 -1.37 11.59
C THR A 213 -43.47 -2.13 11.50
N ALA A 214 -43.49 -3.46 11.58
CA ALA A 214 -42.31 -4.30 11.34
C ALA A 214 -41.73 -4.10 9.94
N LEU A 215 -42.58 -4.08 8.89
CA LEU A 215 -42.15 -3.78 7.53
C LEU A 215 -41.50 -2.39 7.42
N THR A 216 -42.08 -1.37 8.05
CA THR A 216 -41.51 -0.01 8.06
C THR A 216 -40.16 0.04 8.77
N ASN A 217 -40.00 -0.70 9.86
CA ASN A 217 -38.73 -0.82 10.58
C ASN A 217 -37.67 -1.53 9.71
N VAL A 218 -38.03 -2.64 9.06
CA VAL A 218 -37.13 -3.36 8.13
C VAL A 218 -36.74 -2.48 6.94
N GLU A 219 -37.66 -1.70 6.39
CA GLU A 219 -37.37 -0.74 5.31
C GLU A 219 -36.40 0.37 5.76
N SER A 220 -36.59 0.89 6.98
CA SER A 220 -35.70 1.90 7.57
C SER A 220 -34.30 1.33 7.84
N ALA A 221 -34.23 0.07 8.26
CA ALA A 221 -32.98 -0.67 8.44
C ALA A 221 -32.27 -0.87 7.10
N LEU A 222 -32.97 -1.34 6.06
CA LEU A 222 -32.43 -1.47 4.70
C LEU A 222 -31.88 -0.14 4.19
N LYS A 223 -32.62 0.97 4.33
CA LYS A 223 -32.15 2.30 3.93
C LYS A 223 -30.86 2.71 4.65
N SER A 224 -30.75 2.41 5.94
CA SER A 224 -29.55 2.70 6.73
C SER A 224 -28.38 1.81 6.31
N MET A 225 -28.62 0.52 6.05
CA MET A 225 -27.61 -0.43 5.54
C MET A 225 -27.12 -0.06 4.15
N THR A 226 -28.01 0.34 3.24
CA THR A 226 -27.63 0.84 1.91
C THR A 226 -26.80 2.12 2.02
N SER A 227 -27.14 3.03 2.94
CA SER A 227 -26.35 4.25 3.19
C SER A 227 -24.97 3.91 3.75
N ALA A 228 -24.87 2.95 4.67
CA ALA A 228 -23.60 2.45 5.21
C ALA A 228 -22.76 1.76 4.12
N GLY A 229 -23.38 0.94 3.27
CA GLY A 229 -22.74 0.30 2.13
C GLY A 229 -22.22 1.31 1.11
N ALA A 230 -22.99 2.37 0.81
CA ALA A 230 -22.55 3.47 -0.04
C ALA A 230 -21.34 4.21 0.55
N ALA A 231 -21.33 4.45 1.86
CA ALA A 231 -20.19 5.05 2.55
C ALA A 231 -18.94 4.16 2.47
N LEU A 232 -19.06 2.86 2.73
CA LEU A 232 -17.95 1.90 2.58
C LEU A 232 -17.45 1.83 1.14
N GLY A 233 -18.34 1.79 0.15
CA GLY A 233 -17.99 1.82 -1.27
C GLY A 233 -17.27 3.10 -1.67
N SER A 234 -17.66 4.26 -1.13
CA SER A 234 -16.96 5.53 -1.37
C SER A 234 -15.55 5.54 -0.79
N ILE A 235 -15.34 4.89 0.36
CA ILE A 235 -14.03 4.74 1.00
C ILE A 235 -13.16 3.78 0.20
N SER A 236 -13.70 2.62 -0.21
CA SER A 236 -13.00 1.67 -1.08
C SER A 236 -12.53 2.37 -2.36
N LYS A 237 -13.41 3.13 -3.02
CA LYS A 237 -13.02 3.89 -4.21
C LYS A 237 -11.95 4.96 -3.94
N ARG A 238 -12.01 5.63 -2.78
CA ARG A 238 -10.99 6.59 -2.39
C ARG A 238 -9.64 5.93 -2.12
N ILE A 239 -9.63 4.72 -1.54
CA ILE A 239 -8.41 3.95 -1.32
C ILE A 239 -7.78 3.55 -2.65
N GLU A 240 -8.56 3.04 -3.61
CA GLU A 240 -8.06 2.73 -4.97
C GLU A 240 -7.41 3.94 -5.64
N LEU A 241 -8.09 5.10 -5.64
CA LEU A 241 -7.55 6.33 -6.23
C LEU A 241 -6.26 6.80 -5.55
N GLN A 242 -6.16 6.55 -4.24
CA GLN A 242 -5.01 6.93 -3.45
C GLN A 242 -3.83 5.97 -3.67
N GLU A 243 -4.09 4.67 -3.84
CA GLU A 243 -3.10 3.67 -4.23
C GLU A 243 -2.50 4.00 -5.61
N ASP A 244 -3.36 4.31 -6.60
CA ASP A 244 -2.92 4.76 -7.93
C ASP A 244 -2.04 6.01 -7.85
N PHE A 245 -2.43 6.97 -7.01
CA PHE A 245 -1.65 8.18 -6.79
C PHE A 245 -0.29 7.90 -6.13
N VAL A 246 -0.25 7.06 -5.09
CA VAL A 246 0.99 6.69 -4.39
C VAL A 246 1.94 5.93 -5.31
N ASN A 247 1.42 5.02 -6.13
CA ASN A 247 2.21 4.28 -7.12
C ASN A 247 2.80 5.24 -8.19
N ALA A 248 1.97 6.14 -8.75
CA ALA A 248 2.44 7.14 -9.71
C ALA A 248 3.48 8.10 -9.10
N LEU A 249 3.31 8.48 -7.82
CA LEU A 249 4.26 9.31 -7.10
C LEU A 249 5.59 8.57 -6.84
N SER A 250 5.51 7.31 -6.42
CA SER A 250 6.68 6.41 -6.24
C SER A 250 7.49 6.31 -7.53
N ASP A 251 6.83 6.02 -8.66
CA ASP A 251 7.47 5.91 -9.98
C ASP A 251 8.14 7.24 -10.41
N SER A 252 7.47 8.36 -10.15
CA SER A 252 8.01 9.69 -10.43
C SER A 252 9.25 10.00 -9.58
N ILE A 253 9.21 9.63 -8.29
CA ILE A 253 10.34 9.79 -7.37
C ILE A 253 11.50 8.89 -7.79
N ASP A 254 11.26 7.63 -8.15
CA ASP A 254 12.30 6.71 -8.62
C ASP A 254 12.94 7.20 -9.91
N SER A 255 12.13 7.63 -10.91
CA SER A 255 12.65 8.22 -12.13
C SER A 255 13.45 9.50 -11.86
N GLY A 256 12.96 10.34 -10.94
CA GLY A 256 13.64 11.56 -10.50
C GLY A 256 14.99 11.28 -9.85
N VAL A 257 15.03 10.33 -8.91
CA VAL A 257 16.25 9.85 -8.24
C VAL A 257 17.22 9.27 -9.26
N GLY A 258 16.73 8.45 -10.18
CA GLY A 258 17.55 7.81 -11.20
C GLY A 258 18.24 8.82 -12.10
N ARG A 259 17.52 9.85 -12.56
CA ARG A 259 18.11 10.96 -13.33
C ARG A 259 19.23 11.70 -12.57
N LEU A 260 19.14 11.78 -11.23
CA LEU A 260 20.12 12.49 -10.42
C LEU A 260 21.38 11.68 -10.15
N VAL A 261 21.28 10.35 -10.11
CA VAL A 261 22.33 9.50 -9.51
C VAL A 261 22.73 8.29 -10.35
N ASP A 262 21.89 7.81 -11.27
CA ASP A 262 22.18 6.61 -12.05
C ASP A 262 23.24 6.88 -13.13
N ALA A 263 23.97 5.82 -13.46
CA ALA A 263 24.92 5.81 -14.56
C ALA A 263 24.23 5.35 -15.85
N ASN A 264 24.61 5.93 -16.98
CA ASN A 264 24.22 5.41 -18.29
C ASN A 264 25.07 4.16 -18.59
N MET A 265 24.45 2.99 -18.58
CA MET A 265 25.16 1.72 -18.68
C MET A 265 25.73 1.49 -20.09
N GLU A 266 25.10 2.03 -21.13
CA GLU A 266 25.59 1.97 -22.51
C GLU A 266 26.90 2.77 -22.65
N GLU A 267 26.93 3.97 -22.10
CA GLU A 267 28.12 4.83 -22.10
C GLU A 267 29.24 4.24 -21.24
N GLU A 268 28.94 3.84 -20.00
CA GLU A 268 29.94 3.26 -19.10
C GLU A 268 30.46 1.91 -19.59
N SER A 269 29.65 1.09 -20.28
CA SER A 269 30.12 -0.17 -20.88
C SER A 269 31.06 0.06 -22.08
N SER A 270 30.73 1.05 -22.92
CA SER A 270 31.60 1.45 -24.04
C SER A 270 32.94 2.00 -23.52
N LYS A 271 32.88 2.87 -22.50
CA LYS A 271 34.05 3.43 -21.83
C LYS A 271 34.88 2.36 -21.12
N LEU A 272 34.25 1.39 -20.46
CA LEU A 272 34.95 0.27 -19.82
C LEU A 272 35.76 -0.53 -20.85
N SER A 273 35.14 -0.86 -21.98
CA SER A 273 35.78 -1.60 -23.08
C SER A 273 36.94 -0.81 -23.69
N ALA A 274 36.75 0.50 -23.89
CA ALA A 274 37.81 1.40 -24.35
C ALA A 274 38.97 1.48 -23.36
N LEU A 275 38.70 1.64 -22.05
CA LEU A 275 39.72 1.71 -21.00
C LEU A 275 40.49 0.40 -20.84
N GLN A 276 39.83 -0.76 -20.96
CA GLN A 276 40.49 -2.06 -20.98
C GLN A 276 41.45 -2.19 -22.17
N THR A 277 41.02 -1.74 -23.36
CA THR A 277 41.86 -1.73 -24.56
C THR A 277 43.04 -0.77 -24.40
N GLN A 278 42.80 0.44 -23.87
CA GLN A 278 43.86 1.41 -23.57
C GLN A 278 44.85 0.89 -22.54
N GLN A 279 44.40 0.15 -21.52
CA GLN A 279 45.28 -0.46 -20.52
C GLN A 279 46.21 -1.49 -21.18
N GLN A 280 45.68 -2.35 -22.04
CA GLN A 280 46.48 -3.33 -22.80
C GLN A 280 47.54 -2.63 -23.67
N LEU A 281 47.14 -1.59 -24.41
CA LEU A 281 48.04 -0.77 -25.24
C LEU A 281 49.09 -0.01 -24.41
N ALA A 282 48.71 0.49 -23.23
CA ALA A 282 49.62 1.19 -22.33
C ALA A 282 50.65 0.25 -21.68
N VAL A 283 50.25 -0.98 -21.31
CA VAL A 283 51.19 -2.02 -20.84
C VAL A 283 52.17 -2.40 -21.96
N GLN A 284 51.67 -2.55 -23.18
CA GLN A 284 52.52 -2.82 -24.36
C GLN A 284 53.49 -1.65 -24.63
N SER A 285 53.01 -0.41 -24.56
CA SER A 285 53.82 0.81 -24.74
C SER A 285 54.87 0.97 -23.65
N LEU A 286 54.54 0.63 -22.39
CA LEU A 286 55.47 0.62 -21.28
C LEU A 286 56.55 -0.44 -21.47
N SER A 287 56.19 -1.64 -21.94
CA SER A 287 57.15 -2.71 -22.28
C SER A 287 58.14 -2.26 -23.36
N ILE A 288 57.65 -1.58 -24.42
CA ILE A 288 58.46 -1.02 -25.49
C ILE A 288 59.36 0.14 -24.98
N ALA A 289 58.83 1.02 -24.13
CA ALA A 289 59.59 2.11 -23.52
C ALA A 289 60.70 1.60 -22.58
N ASN A 290 60.49 0.44 -21.96
CA ASN A 290 61.48 -0.20 -21.09
C ASN A 290 62.55 -0.96 -21.88
N SER A 291 62.17 -1.68 -22.94
CA SER A 291 63.12 -2.39 -23.81
C SER A 291 64.04 -1.44 -24.59
N SER A 292 63.52 -0.31 -25.08
CA SER A 292 64.34 0.70 -25.78
C SER A 292 65.47 1.28 -24.90
N SER A 293 65.24 1.42 -23.60
CA SER A 293 66.26 1.87 -22.65
C SER A 293 67.31 0.80 -22.34
N GLN A 294 66.93 -0.49 -22.39
CA GLN A 294 67.88 -1.60 -22.26
C GLN A 294 68.82 -1.69 -23.46
N THR A 295 68.31 -1.46 -24.68
CA THR A 295 69.13 -1.41 -25.91
C THR A 295 70.16 -0.27 -25.88
N ILE A 296 69.82 0.87 -25.27
CA ILE A 296 70.77 1.98 -25.07
C ILE A 296 71.84 1.61 -24.03
N LEU A 297 71.47 0.91 -22.95
CA LEU A 297 72.41 0.41 -21.94
C LEU A 297 73.44 -0.58 -22.50
N THR A 298 73.05 -1.42 -23.48
CA THR A 298 73.99 -2.33 -24.15
C THR A 298 75.02 -1.59 -25.01
N LEU A 299 74.67 -0.41 -25.54
CA LEU A 299 75.56 0.43 -26.35
C LEU A 299 76.65 1.13 -25.53
N PHE A 300 76.43 1.34 -24.22
CA PHE A 300 77.41 1.93 -23.29
C PHE A 300 78.18 0.87 -22.46
N ARG A 301 77.89 -0.42 -22.66
CA ARG A 301 78.57 -1.55 -22.01
C ARG A 301 79.57 -2.27 -22.93
N GLY A 302 79.69 -1.83 -24.19
CA GLY A 302 80.68 -2.29 -25.17
C GLY A 302 81.84 -1.33 -25.31
#